data_AF-A0A7C8D2I4-F1
#
_entry.id   AF-A0A7C8D2I4-F1
#
_cell.length_a   1.000
_cell.length_b   1.000
_cell.length_c   1.000
_cell.angle_alpha   90.00
_cell.angle_beta   90.00
_cell.angle_gamma   90.00
#
_symmetry.space_group_name_H-M   'P 1'
#
loop_
_entity.id
_entity.type
_entity.pdbx_description
1 polymer ?
#
loop_
_entity_poly.entity_id
_entity_poly.type
_entity_poly.pdbx_seq_one_letter_code
_entity_poly.pdbx_strand_id
1 'polypeptide(L)'
;MIEPIALAGLTGLAVGSFLNVVIHRLPVRLGLVTPSSLDGPRTDSALASHDPPGLVQPASHCPQCETPLNWRENIPLVSFIIQKGRCRHCNARISWRYPAVELLSALISMVVAIVLGNQWFTVPALLLSWALIVLAFIDIEHYLLPDAITLPLLWLGLLVNCFAGFTTPQAAIIGAGAGYLGLWLVYHVFRWITSREGFGYGDFKMLAA
;
A
#
# COMPACT_ATOMS: atom_id res chain seq x y z
N MET A 1 -7.44 5.98 28.31
CA MET A 1 -7.77 5.05 27.20
C MET A 1 -8.00 5.76 25.87
N ILE A 2 -8.61 6.96 25.84
CA ILE A 2 -8.93 7.68 24.59
C ILE A 2 -7.68 8.26 23.90
N GLU A 3 -6.71 8.77 24.67
CA GLU A 3 -5.49 9.39 24.13
C GLU A 3 -4.66 8.52 23.17
N PRO A 4 -4.29 7.26 23.50
CA PRO A 4 -3.50 6.43 22.58
C PRO A 4 -4.26 6.08 21.29
N ILE A 5 -5.59 5.94 21.36
CA ILE A 5 -6.44 5.65 20.20
C ILE A 5 -6.47 6.87 19.28
N ALA A 6 -6.67 8.07 19.83
CA ALA A 6 -6.65 9.31 19.07
C ALA A 6 -5.29 9.54 18.40
N LEU A 7 -4.20 9.29 19.12
CA LEU A 7 -2.85 9.37 18.57
C LEU A 7 -2.63 8.38 17.43
N ALA A 8 -3.08 7.13 17.57
CA ALA A 8 -3.00 6.13 16.52
C ALA A 8 -3.81 6.53 15.28
N GLY A 9 -5.01 7.09 15.46
CA GLY A 9 -5.84 7.61 14.36
C GLY A 9 -5.18 8.78 13.62
N LEU A 10 -4.64 9.76 14.35
CA LEU A 10 -3.91 10.88 13.75
C LEU A 10 -2.65 10.43 13.00
N THR A 11 -1.93 9.46 13.58
CA THR A 11 -0.76 8.85 12.92
C THR A 11 -1.20 8.12 11.65
N GLY A 12 -2.30 7.36 11.70
CA GLY A 12 -2.87 6.67 10.55
C GLY A 12 -3.32 7.62 9.44
N LEU A 13 -3.86 8.81 9.76
CA LEU A 13 -4.15 9.84 8.76
C LEU A 13 -2.86 10.35 8.08
N ALA A 14 -1.84 10.69 8.88
CA ALA A 14 -0.57 11.18 8.37
C ALA A 14 0.15 10.15 7.50
N VAL A 15 0.18 8.89 7.96
CA VAL A 15 0.77 7.78 7.19
C VAL A 15 -0.06 7.50 5.96
N GLY A 16 -1.40 7.48 6.05
CA GLY A 16 -2.29 7.26 4.91
C GLY A 16 -2.07 8.25 3.75
N SER A 17 -1.76 9.51 4.05
CA SER A 17 -1.35 10.51 3.03
C SER A 17 -0.11 10.04 2.28
N PHE A 18 0.89 9.53 2.99
CA PHE A 18 2.10 8.96 2.39
C PHE A 18 1.81 7.65 1.63
N LEU A 19 0.93 6.78 2.14
CA LEU A 19 0.57 5.53 1.45
C LEU A 19 -0.02 5.79 0.06
N ASN A 20 -0.79 6.87 -0.11
CA ASN A 20 -1.28 7.28 -1.44
C ASN A 20 -0.15 7.51 -2.45
N VAL A 21 0.97 8.07 -2.00
CA VAL A 21 2.17 8.30 -2.81
C VAL A 21 2.85 6.98 -3.15
N VAL A 22 2.97 6.07 -2.18
CA VAL A 22 3.56 4.75 -2.38
C VAL A 22 2.75 3.94 -3.38
N ILE A 23 1.42 3.87 -3.22
CA ILE A 23 0.50 3.14 -4.13
C ILE A 23 0.70 3.63 -5.57
N HIS A 24 0.77 4.94 -5.77
CA HIS A 24 0.84 5.51 -7.12
C HIS A 24 2.24 5.45 -7.75
N ARG A 25 3.30 5.68 -6.97
CA ARG A 25 4.66 5.83 -7.52
C ARG A 25 5.45 4.51 -7.53
N LEU A 26 5.25 3.63 -6.55
CA LEU A 26 6.09 2.44 -6.40
C LEU A 26 6.02 1.50 -7.61
N PRO A 27 4.85 1.14 -8.17
CA PRO A 27 4.79 0.24 -9.33
C PRO A 27 5.50 0.83 -10.55
N VAL A 28 5.35 2.13 -10.78
CA VAL A 28 6.02 2.85 -11.87
C VAL A 28 7.54 2.87 -11.69
N ARG A 29 8.02 3.14 -10.46
CA ARG A 29 9.47 3.14 -10.17
C ARG A 29 10.13 1.77 -10.33
N LEU A 30 9.40 0.71 -10.00
CA LEU A 30 9.87 -0.66 -10.18
C LEU A 30 9.79 -1.12 -11.65
N GLY A 31 9.29 -0.28 -12.56
CA GLY A 31 9.10 -0.63 -13.97
C GLY A 31 8.00 -1.68 -14.19
N LEU A 32 7.11 -1.86 -13.20
CA LEU A 32 6.03 -2.85 -13.26
C LEU A 32 4.82 -2.33 -14.03
N VAL A 33 4.67 -1.01 -14.13
CA VAL A 33 3.58 -0.32 -14.84
C VAL A 33 4.14 0.84 -15.64
N THR A 34 3.77 0.92 -16.92
CA THR A 34 4.14 2.04 -17.79
C THR A 34 3.23 3.25 -17.53
N PRO A 35 3.75 4.48 -17.43
CA PRO A 35 2.93 5.67 -17.15
C PRO A 35 1.86 5.98 -18.23
N SER A 36 2.01 5.42 -19.44
CA SER A 36 1.14 5.69 -20.60
C SER A 36 -0.27 5.09 -20.52
N SER A 37 -0.64 4.42 -19.44
CA SER A 37 -2.01 3.94 -19.21
C SER A 37 -2.90 4.95 -18.48
N LEU A 38 -2.37 6.13 -18.09
CA LEU A 38 -3.10 7.14 -17.32
C LEU A 38 -3.52 8.39 -18.12
N ASP A 39 -2.96 8.65 -19.30
CA ASP A 39 -3.34 9.81 -20.12
C ASP A 39 -3.34 9.47 -21.62
N GLY A 40 -4.29 10.09 -22.34
CA GLY A 40 -4.65 9.82 -23.74
C GLY A 40 -3.55 10.01 -24.80
N PRO A 41 -3.89 9.90 -26.10
CA PRO A 41 -2.89 9.65 -27.13
C PRO A 41 -2.12 10.93 -27.47
N ARG A 42 -0.77 10.84 -27.57
CA ARG A 42 -0.01 11.03 -28.82
C ARG A 42 1.49 11.29 -28.62
N THR A 43 2.19 10.94 -29.71
CA THR A 43 3.40 11.52 -30.28
C THR A 43 4.75 11.07 -29.73
N ASP A 44 5.33 10.15 -30.49
CA ASP A 44 6.75 9.96 -30.74
C ASP A 44 7.57 11.24 -30.50
N SER A 45 8.34 11.27 -29.43
CA SER A 45 9.56 12.07 -29.37
C SER A 45 10.58 11.40 -28.47
N ALA A 46 11.75 11.19 -29.08
CA ALA A 46 12.89 10.49 -28.52
C ALA A 46 13.56 11.29 -27.39
N LEU A 47 14.28 10.57 -26.52
CA LEU A 47 15.12 11.02 -25.41
C LEU A 47 14.39 11.61 -24.19
N ALA A 48 14.06 10.75 -23.24
CA ALA A 48 13.87 11.14 -21.85
C ALA A 48 14.57 10.12 -20.93
N SER A 49 15.83 10.39 -20.61
CA SER A 49 16.53 9.83 -19.44
C SER A 49 15.97 10.44 -18.15
N HIS A 50 14.65 10.39 -17.97
CA HIS A 50 14.02 10.83 -16.74
C HIS A 50 13.93 9.63 -15.80
N ASP A 51 14.81 9.61 -14.80
CA ASP A 51 14.67 8.72 -13.66
C ASP A 51 13.23 8.80 -13.11
N PRO A 52 12.59 7.66 -12.80
CA PRO A 52 11.22 7.67 -12.32
C PRO A 52 11.18 8.45 -11.00
N PRO A 53 10.17 9.33 -10.82
CA PRO A 53 10.10 10.25 -9.69
C PRO A 53 10.32 9.50 -8.37
N GLY A 54 11.14 10.07 -7.49
CA GLY A 54 11.35 9.52 -6.15
C GLY A 54 10.05 9.34 -5.37
N LEU A 55 10.10 8.50 -4.33
CA LEU A 55 8.95 8.30 -3.44
C LEU A 55 8.64 9.57 -2.62
N VAL A 56 9.65 10.39 -2.32
CA VAL A 56 9.52 11.62 -1.52
C VAL A 56 9.57 12.88 -2.39
N GLN A 57 10.30 12.84 -3.50
CA GLN A 57 10.48 13.96 -4.42
C GLN A 57 10.15 13.55 -5.85
N PRO A 58 9.56 14.40 -6.69
CA PRO A 58 9.13 15.77 -6.42
C PRO A 58 7.87 15.81 -5.52
N ALA A 59 7.50 17.01 -5.08
CA ALA A 59 6.27 17.23 -4.30
C ALA A 59 5.02 16.63 -4.98
N SER A 60 3.91 16.52 -4.26
CA SER A 60 2.65 16.12 -4.86
C SER A 60 2.13 17.22 -5.78
N HIS A 61 1.64 16.85 -6.96
CA HIS A 61 1.09 17.77 -7.96
C HIS A 61 -0.30 17.28 -8.37
N CYS A 62 -1.14 18.20 -8.86
CA CYS A 62 -2.39 17.79 -9.48
C CYS A 62 -2.11 17.05 -10.79
N PRO A 63 -2.70 15.86 -11.05
CA PRO A 63 -2.44 15.10 -12.27
C PRO A 63 -2.92 15.80 -13.54
N GLN A 64 -3.87 16.75 -13.44
CA GLN A 64 -4.48 17.37 -14.61
C GLN A 64 -3.93 18.76 -14.96
N CYS A 65 -3.45 19.52 -13.97
CA CYS A 65 -2.90 20.86 -14.20
C CYS A 65 -1.45 21.00 -13.75
N GLU A 66 -0.85 19.94 -13.23
CA GLU A 66 0.55 19.86 -12.78
C GLU A 66 0.95 20.92 -11.76
N THR A 67 -0.02 21.63 -11.17
CA THR A 67 0.27 22.63 -10.13
C THR A 67 0.77 21.93 -8.86
N PRO A 68 1.87 22.41 -8.25
CA PRO A 68 2.35 21.87 -6.99
C PRO A 68 1.31 22.11 -5.90
N LEU A 69 1.02 21.06 -5.14
CA LEU A 69 0.09 21.13 -4.02
C LEU A 69 0.81 21.64 -2.78
N ASN A 70 0.20 22.62 -2.09
CA ASN A 70 0.69 23.07 -0.81
C ASN A 70 0.55 21.96 0.25
N TRP A 71 1.30 22.04 1.35
CA TRP A 71 1.23 21.05 2.43
C TRP A 71 -0.20 20.83 2.98
N ARG A 72 -1.05 21.86 2.99
CA ARG A 72 -2.47 21.75 3.39
C ARG A 72 -3.33 21.01 2.36
N GLU A 73 -2.96 21.09 1.09
CA GLU A 73 -3.63 20.38 -0.01
C GLU A 73 -3.19 18.90 -0.05
N ASN A 74 -2.03 18.59 0.53
CA ASN A 74 -1.48 17.23 0.70
C ASN A 74 -2.09 16.43 1.85
N ILE A 75 -3.13 16.91 2.53
CA ILE A 75 -3.92 16.12 3.46
C ILE A 75 -5.25 15.75 2.78
N PRO A 76 -5.27 14.77 1.85
CA PRO A 76 -6.44 14.37 1.08
C PRO A 76 -7.77 14.44 1.81
N LEU A 77 -7.93 13.88 3.00
CA LEU A 77 -9.24 13.86 3.65
C LEU A 77 -9.73 15.28 4.02
N VAL A 78 -8.85 16.12 4.57
CA VAL A 78 -9.17 17.50 4.94
C VAL A 78 -9.33 18.37 3.69
N SER A 79 -8.39 18.25 2.76
CA SER A 79 -8.36 19.06 1.54
C SER A 79 -9.53 18.70 0.60
N PHE A 80 -9.93 17.43 0.55
CA PHE A 80 -11.07 16.93 -0.21
C PHE A 80 -12.40 17.44 0.32
N ILE A 81 -12.61 17.44 1.64
CA ILE A 81 -13.84 17.99 2.26
C ILE A 81 -13.93 19.50 2.00
N ILE A 82 -12.84 20.24 2.23
CA ILE A 82 -12.80 21.70 2.04
C ILE A 82 -13.02 22.08 0.57
N GLN A 83 -12.39 21.36 -0.36
CA GLN A 83 -12.47 21.65 -1.80
C GLN A 83 -13.64 20.92 -2.49
N LYS A 84 -14.51 20.24 -1.73
CA LYS A 84 -15.68 19.49 -2.25
C LYS A 84 -15.29 18.49 -3.36
N GLY A 85 -14.15 17.83 -3.18
CA GLY A 85 -13.62 16.83 -4.10
C GLY A 85 -13.12 17.35 -5.44
N ARG A 86 -12.80 18.64 -5.55
CA ARG A 86 -12.26 19.25 -6.78
C ARG A 86 -10.94 19.96 -6.52
N CYS A 87 -10.05 19.98 -7.51
CA CYS A 87 -8.83 20.76 -7.44
C CYS A 87 -9.14 22.26 -7.42
N ARG A 88 -8.53 23.02 -6.51
CA ARG A 88 -8.71 24.48 -6.41
C ARG A 88 -8.32 25.26 -7.67
N HIS A 89 -7.33 24.79 -8.44
CA HIS A 89 -6.80 25.53 -9.59
C HIS A 89 -7.49 25.18 -10.91
N CYS A 90 -7.75 23.90 -11.18
CA CYS A 90 -8.34 23.46 -12.45
C CYS A 90 -9.76 22.89 -12.35
N ASN A 91 -10.33 22.81 -11.13
CA ASN A 91 -11.67 22.26 -10.86
C ASN A 91 -11.87 20.79 -11.29
N ALA A 92 -10.79 20.09 -11.63
CA ALA A 92 -10.80 18.66 -11.92
C ALA A 92 -11.23 17.86 -10.69
N ARG A 93 -11.92 16.74 -10.90
CA ARG A 93 -12.38 15.88 -9.80
C ARG A 93 -11.19 15.12 -9.21
N ILE A 94 -11.07 15.12 -7.89
CA ILE A 94 -10.09 14.32 -7.15
C ILE A 94 -10.68 12.91 -6.98
N SER A 95 -9.89 11.86 -7.23
CA SER A 95 -10.36 10.48 -7.05
C SER A 95 -10.71 10.18 -5.59
N TRP A 96 -11.79 9.42 -5.38
CA TRP A 96 -12.22 9.00 -4.04
C TRP A 96 -11.24 8.03 -3.37
N ARG A 97 -10.30 7.47 -4.13
CA ARG A 97 -9.23 6.62 -3.62
C ARG A 97 -8.41 7.33 -2.53
N TYR A 98 -8.03 8.58 -2.77
CA TYR A 98 -7.17 9.33 -1.87
C TYR A 98 -7.75 9.48 -0.46
N PRO A 99 -8.98 10.03 -0.27
CA PRO A 99 -9.59 10.10 1.05
C PRO A 99 -9.94 8.72 1.62
N ALA A 100 -10.24 7.71 0.77
CA ALA A 100 -10.52 6.36 1.24
C ALA A 100 -9.30 5.69 1.90
N VAL A 101 -8.11 5.80 1.29
CA VAL A 101 -6.85 5.26 1.86
C VAL A 101 -6.53 5.91 3.20
N GLU A 102 -6.70 7.23 3.32
CA GLU A 102 -6.45 7.94 4.58
C GLU A 102 -7.42 7.54 5.69
N LEU A 103 -8.71 7.50 5.37
CA LEU A 103 -9.73 7.12 6.33
C LEU A 103 -9.52 5.67 6.78
N LEU A 104 -9.26 4.76 5.84
CA LEU A 104 -9.01 3.35 6.15
C LEU A 104 -7.76 3.19 7.03
N SER A 105 -6.68 3.90 6.71
CA SER A 105 -5.45 3.88 7.50
C SER A 105 -5.67 4.39 8.93
N ALA A 106 -6.43 5.47 9.09
CA ALA A 106 -6.81 6.00 10.40
C ALA A 106 -7.66 5.01 11.21
N LEU A 107 -8.73 4.48 10.60
CA LEU A 107 -9.65 3.55 11.25
C LEU A 107 -8.95 2.25 11.65
N ILE A 108 -8.17 1.65 10.75
CA ILE A 108 -7.42 0.43 11.07
C ILE A 108 -6.40 0.70 12.17
N SER A 109 -5.72 1.85 12.16
CA SER A 109 -4.77 2.20 13.23
C SER A 109 -5.46 2.32 14.59
N MET A 110 -6.66 2.89 14.64
CA MET A 110 -7.48 2.94 15.85
C MET A 110 -7.90 1.54 16.31
N VAL A 111 -8.36 0.69 15.39
CA VAL A 111 -8.75 -0.70 15.71
C VAL A 111 -7.57 -1.49 16.27
N VAL A 112 -6.40 -1.40 15.65
CA VAL A 112 -5.18 -2.05 16.13
C VAL A 112 -4.81 -1.55 17.54
N ALA A 113 -4.88 -0.25 17.78
CA ALA A 113 -4.62 0.33 19.11
C ALA A 113 -5.65 -0.10 20.17
N ILE A 114 -6.92 -0.31 19.78
CA ILE A 114 -7.98 -0.81 20.68
C ILE A 114 -7.74 -2.28 21.03
N VAL A 115 -7.43 -3.12 20.04
CA VAL A 115 -7.33 -4.57 20.22
C VAL A 115 -6.02 -4.97 20.91
N LEU A 116 -4.89 -4.39 20.48
CA LEU A 116 -3.57 -4.77 20.98
C LEU A 116 -3.11 -3.88 22.14
N GLY A 117 -3.68 -2.69 22.30
CA GLY A 117 -3.26 -1.74 23.32
C GLY A 117 -1.84 -1.21 23.09
N ASN A 118 -1.20 -0.76 24.17
CA ASN A 118 0.15 -0.21 24.13
C ASN A 118 1.21 -1.31 24.37
N GLN A 119 1.29 -2.25 23.45
CA GLN A 119 2.28 -3.32 23.45
C GLN A 119 3.36 -3.02 22.41
N TRP A 120 4.56 -3.56 22.61
CA TRP A 120 5.67 -3.33 21.68
C TRP A 120 5.37 -3.90 20.27
N PHE A 121 4.57 -4.98 20.19
CA PHE A 121 4.13 -5.59 18.94
C PHE A 121 3.00 -4.82 18.22
N THR A 122 2.41 -3.80 18.86
CA THR A 122 1.40 -2.92 18.22
C THR A 122 2.00 -2.16 17.05
N VAL A 123 3.25 -1.69 17.15
CA VAL A 123 3.92 -0.97 16.05
C VAL A 123 4.12 -1.87 14.83
N PRO A 124 4.67 -3.10 14.96
CA PRO A 124 4.66 -4.08 13.87
C PRO A 124 3.28 -4.37 13.28
N ALA A 125 2.23 -4.47 14.10
CA ALA A 125 0.86 -4.68 13.59
C ALA A 125 0.37 -3.49 12.74
N LEU A 126 0.70 -2.25 13.13
CA LEU A 126 0.41 -1.05 12.34
C LEU A 126 1.17 -1.05 11.02
N LEU A 127 2.47 -1.38 11.03
CA LEU A 127 3.28 -1.48 9.82
C LEU A 127 2.73 -2.54 8.85
N LEU A 128 2.38 -3.72 9.37
CA LEU A 128 1.72 -4.78 8.60
C LEU A 128 0.41 -4.26 8.00
N SER A 129 -0.43 -3.62 8.80
CA SER A 129 -1.71 -3.07 8.37
C SER A 129 -1.56 -2.05 7.24
N TRP A 130 -0.64 -1.10 7.38
CA TRP A 130 -0.38 -0.08 6.35
C TRP A 130 0.17 -0.68 5.06
N ALA A 131 1.05 -1.68 5.17
CA ALA A 131 1.59 -2.37 4.01
C ALA A 131 0.50 -3.19 3.28
N LEU A 132 -0.41 -3.85 4.01
CA LEU A 132 -1.56 -4.54 3.43
C LEU A 132 -2.52 -3.57 2.73
N ILE A 133 -2.74 -2.37 3.27
CA ILE A 133 -3.52 -1.33 2.58
C ILE A 133 -2.84 -0.97 1.26
N VAL A 134 -1.53 -0.70 1.26
CA VAL A 134 -0.79 -0.39 0.03
C VAL A 134 -0.90 -1.53 -0.99
N LEU A 135 -0.64 -2.76 -0.57
CA LEU A 135 -0.72 -3.94 -1.44
C LEU A 135 -2.12 -4.13 -2.03
N ALA A 136 -3.17 -3.98 -1.21
CA ALA A 136 -4.55 -4.13 -1.67
C ALA A 136 -4.92 -3.10 -2.75
N PHE A 137 -4.52 -1.84 -2.58
CA PHE A 137 -4.81 -0.82 -3.60
C PHE A 137 -3.95 -0.97 -4.87
N ILE A 138 -2.69 -1.38 -4.75
CA ILE A 138 -1.86 -1.71 -5.93
C ILE A 138 -2.47 -2.90 -6.67
N ASP A 139 -2.92 -3.94 -5.96
CA ASP A 139 -3.55 -5.11 -6.56
C ASP A 139 -4.87 -4.77 -7.28
N ILE A 140 -5.72 -3.93 -6.67
CA ILE A 140 -6.96 -3.46 -7.31
C ILE A 140 -6.68 -2.67 -8.60
N GLU A 141 -5.61 -1.89 -8.65
CA GLU A 141 -5.29 -1.03 -9.80
C GLU A 141 -4.53 -1.78 -10.91
N HIS A 142 -3.68 -2.73 -10.53
CA HIS A 142 -2.67 -3.28 -11.43
C HIS A 142 -2.51 -4.80 -11.37
N TYR A 143 -3.27 -5.50 -10.51
CA TYR A 143 -3.23 -6.94 -10.33
C TYR A 143 -1.81 -7.49 -10.07
N LEU A 144 -1.03 -6.75 -9.27
CA LEU A 144 0.36 -7.08 -8.97
C LEU A 144 0.70 -6.82 -7.50
N LEU A 145 1.58 -7.66 -6.96
CA LEU A 145 2.09 -7.56 -5.59
C LEU A 145 3.61 -7.40 -5.63
N PRO A 146 4.15 -6.18 -5.39
CA PRO A 146 5.59 -5.94 -5.49
C PRO A 146 6.37 -6.67 -4.40
N ASP A 147 7.40 -7.43 -4.82
CA ASP A 147 8.35 -8.08 -3.92
C ASP A 147 9.06 -7.10 -2.97
N ALA A 148 9.18 -5.84 -3.38
CA ALA A 148 9.72 -4.76 -2.57
C ALA A 148 8.90 -4.46 -1.29
N ILE A 149 7.65 -4.96 -1.19
CA ILE A 149 6.82 -4.86 0.02
C ILE A 149 6.61 -6.24 0.65
N THR A 150 6.29 -7.26 -0.13
CA THR A 150 5.94 -8.59 0.40
C THR A 150 7.12 -9.29 1.08
N LEU A 151 8.34 -9.19 0.54
CA LEU A 151 9.52 -9.82 1.14
C LEU A 151 9.95 -9.14 2.46
N PRO A 152 10.03 -7.79 2.56
CA PRO A 152 10.28 -7.14 3.84
C PRO A 152 9.23 -7.47 4.90
N LEU A 153 7.95 -7.60 4.52
CA LEU A 153 6.89 -8.00 5.45
C LEU A 153 7.12 -9.40 6.02
N LEU A 154 7.43 -10.37 5.16
CA LEU A 154 7.73 -11.74 5.60
C LEU A 154 8.87 -11.76 6.62
N TRP A 155 9.98 -11.09 6.30
CA TRP A 155 11.12 -11.03 7.20
C TRP A 155 10.80 -10.30 8.50
N LEU A 156 10.05 -9.19 8.44
CA LEU A 156 9.62 -8.46 9.62
C LEU A 156 8.70 -9.33 10.52
N GLY A 157 7.75 -10.05 9.93
CA GLY A 157 6.86 -10.96 10.66
C GLY A 157 7.64 -12.06 11.38
N LEU A 158 8.62 -12.68 10.71
CA LEU A 158 9.51 -13.67 11.34
C LEU A 158 10.34 -13.06 12.48
N LEU A 159 10.96 -11.89 12.25
CA LEU A 159 11.78 -11.21 13.26
C LEU A 159 10.98 -10.80 14.49
N VAL A 160 9.75 -10.31 14.32
CA VAL A 160 8.86 -9.96 15.43
C VAL A 160 8.51 -11.20 16.24
N ASN A 161 8.26 -12.34 15.59
CA ASN A 161 7.95 -13.58 16.29
C ASN A 161 9.17 -14.25 16.93
N CYS A 162 10.41 -13.88 16.56
CA CYS A 162 11.61 -14.28 17.31
C CYS A 162 11.57 -13.80 18.77
N PHE A 163 10.88 -12.68 19.04
CA PHE A 163 10.71 -12.12 20.39
C PHE A 163 9.33 -12.48 21.00
N ALA A 164 8.66 -13.51 20.48
CA ALA A 164 7.33 -13.95 20.90
C ALA A 164 6.27 -12.82 20.87
N GLY A 165 6.30 -11.98 19.83
CA GLY A 165 5.35 -10.87 19.67
C GLY A 165 3.91 -11.30 19.48
N PHE A 166 3.64 -12.18 18.52
CA PHE A 166 2.29 -12.69 18.26
C PHE A 166 2.18 -14.21 18.49
N THR A 167 3.22 -14.95 18.13
CA THR A 167 3.28 -16.41 18.27
C THR A 167 4.72 -16.87 18.54
N THR A 168 4.92 -18.17 18.73
CA THR A 168 6.26 -18.76 18.89
C THR A 168 7.03 -18.74 17.56
N PRO A 169 8.37 -18.63 17.59
CA PRO A 169 9.18 -18.62 16.36
C PRO A 169 8.95 -19.85 15.50
N GLN A 170 8.78 -21.02 16.12
CA GLN A 170 8.52 -22.28 15.43
C GLN A 170 7.18 -22.24 14.68
N ALA A 171 6.12 -21.75 15.35
CA ALA A 171 4.81 -21.61 14.72
C ALA A 171 4.82 -20.57 13.60
N ALA A 172 5.57 -19.48 13.74
CA ALA A 172 5.71 -18.46 12.68
C ALA A 172 6.40 -19.03 11.42
N ILE A 173 7.50 -19.78 11.59
CA ILE A 173 8.21 -20.39 10.46
C ILE A 173 7.33 -21.45 9.77
N ILE A 174 6.67 -22.30 10.56
CA ILE A 174 5.75 -23.31 10.01
C ILE A 174 4.58 -22.63 9.32
N GLY A 175 4.02 -21.58 9.90
CA GLY A 175 2.93 -20.78 9.31
C GLY A 175 3.31 -20.17 7.98
N ALA A 176 4.48 -19.52 7.90
CA ALA A 176 5.00 -18.95 6.65
C ALA A 176 5.20 -20.03 5.57
N GLY A 177 5.81 -21.15 5.94
CA GLY A 177 6.00 -22.29 5.03
C GLY A 177 4.68 -22.89 4.57
N ALA A 178 3.73 -23.10 5.49
CA ALA A 178 2.41 -23.65 5.19
C ALA A 178 1.56 -22.70 4.33
N GLY A 179 1.62 -21.39 4.58
CA GLY A 179 0.95 -20.38 3.76
C GLY A 179 1.46 -20.38 2.32
N TYR A 180 2.79 -20.32 2.15
CA TYR A 180 3.41 -20.39 0.82
C TYR A 180 3.06 -21.69 0.09
N LEU A 181 3.28 -22.83 0.74
CA LEU A 181 3.08 -24.15 0.14
C LEU A 181 1.60 -24.46 -0.12
N GLY A 182 0.69 -23.93 0.70
CA GLY A 182 -0.75 -24.10 0.54
C GLY A 182 -1.24 -23.54 -0.79
N LEU A 183 -0.98 -22.26 -1.06
CA LEU A 183 -1.36 -21.66 -2.36
C LEU A 183 -0.55 -22.24 -3.52
N TRP A 184 0.74 -22.54 -3.31
CA TRP A 184 1.57 -23.19 -4.33
C TRP A 184 1.00 -24.54 -4.77
N LEU A 185 0.53 -25.36 -3.83
CA LEU A 185 -0.13 -26.64 -4.10
C LEU A 185 -1.44 -26.44 -4.86
N VAL A 186 -2.29 -25.53 -4.39
CA VAL A 186 -3.57 -25.21 -5.05
C VAL A 186 -3.33 -24.75 -6.50
N TYR A 187 -2.34 -23.89 -6.73
CA TYR A 187 -1.96 -23.44 -8.07
C TYR A 187 -1.51 -24.60 -8.96
N HIS A 188 -0.64 -25.50 -8.46
CA HIS A 188 -0.16 -26.63 -9.24
C HIS A 188 -1.28 -27.62 -9.57
N VAL A 189 -2.17 -27.90 -8.61
CA VAL A 189 -3.34 -28.75 -8.84
C VAL A 189 -4.27 -28.12 -9.88
N PHE A 190 -4.56 -26.83 -9.75
CA PHE A 190 -5.38 -26.10 -10.72
C PHE A 190 -4.76 -26.10 -12.11
N ARG A 191 -3.45 -25.84 -12.21
CA ARG A 191 -2.69 -25.87 -13.46
C ARG A 191 -2.69 -27.27 -14.08
N TRP A 192 -2.57 -28.31 -13.28
CA TRP A 192 -2.61 -29.69 -13.75
C TRP A 192 -3.97 -30.07 -14.34
N ILE A 193 -5.07 -29.64 -13.71
CA ILE A 193 -6.44 -29.90 -14.17
C ILE A 193 -6.79 -29.04 -15.40
N THR A 194 -6.44 -27.76 -15.38
CA THR A 194 -6.97 -26.77 -16.33
C THR A 194 -5.99 -26.45 -17.46
N SER A 195 -4.72 -26.84 -17.34
CA SER A 195 -3.62 -26.45 -18.26
C SER A 195 -3.51 -24.93 -18.48
N ARG A 196 -4.04 -24.14 -17.55
CA ARG A 196 -4.02 -22.67 -17.55
C ARG A 196 -3.33 -22.18 -16.29
N GLU A 197 -2.67 -21.05 -16.40
CA GLU A 197 -2.10 -20.36 -15.26
C GLU A 197 -3.23 -19.58 -14.56
N GLY A 198 -3.44 -19.86 -13.27
CA GLY A 198 -4.57 -19.30 -12.50
C GLY A 198 -4.22 -18.04 -11.70
N PHE A 199 -3.12 -18.07 -10.95
CA PHE A 199 -2.75 -17.02 -9.98
C PHE A 199 -1.30 -16.59 -10.15
N GLY A 200 -1.01 -15.35 -9.73
CA GLY A 200 0.35 -14.80 -9.72
C GLY A 200 1.15 -15.32 -8.53
N TYR A 201 2.44 -15.55 -8.71
CA TYR A 201 3.34 -16.01 -7.64
C TYR A 201 3.49 -15.02 -6.47
N GLY A 202 3.02 -13.78 -6.62
CA GLY A 202 2.99 -12.78 -5.55
C GLY A 202 2.09 -13.18 -4.38
N ASP A 203 0.95 -13.82 -4.66
CA ASP A 203 -0.03 -14.23 -3.64
C ASP A 203 0.56 -15.25 -2.65
N PHE A 204 1.45 -16.12 -3.13
CA PHE A 204 2.09 -17.14 -2.29
C PHE A 204 3.00 -16.48 -1.26
N LYS A 205 3.72 -15.43 -1.67
CA LYS A 205 4.61 -14.67 -0.81
C LYS A 205 3.82 -13.83 0.18
N MET A 206 2.70 -13.24 -0.24
CA MET A 206 1.84 -12.47 0.65
C MET A 206 1.18 -13.35 1.71
N LEU A 207 0.69 -14.54 1.36
CA LEU A 207 0.09 -15.45 2.35
C LEU A 207 1.13 -16.03 3.32
N ALA A 208 2.39 -16.09 2.91
CA ALA A 208 3.49 -16.48 3.79
C ALA A 208 3.86 -15.39 4.80
N ALA A 209 3.67 -14.12 4.44
CA ALA A 209 4.09 -12.94 5.21
C ALA A 209 3.12 -12.59 6.34
#